data_AF-A0A367QJL5-F1
#
_entry.id   AF-A0A367QJL5-F1
#
_cell.length_a   1.000
_cell.length_b   1.000
_cell.length_c   1.000
_cell.angle_alpha   90.00
_cell.angle_beta   90.00
_cell.angle_gamma   90.00
#
_symmetry.space_group_name_H-M   'P 1'
#
loop_
_entity.id
_entity.type
_entity.pdbx_description
1 polymer ?
#
loop_
_entity_poly.entity_id
_entity_poly.type
_entity_poly.pdbx_seq_one_letter_code
_entity_poly.pdbx_strand_id
1 'polypeptide(L)' 'MNQPPNEVPTLEQCIRWIASLGGFLGRKGDGDPGVKTLWRGLQRLHDIAETWQLLKQLNC' A
#
# COMPACT_ATOMS: atom_id res chain seq x y z
N MET A 1 -4.81 3.67 -16.59
CA MET A 1 -3.83 3.31 -15.55
C MET A 1 -3.63 4.53 -14.67
N ASN A 2 -3.74 4.38 -13.34
CA ASN A 2 -3.46 5.48 -12.42
C ASN A 2 -1.95 5.71 -12.38
N GLN A 3 -1.49 6.89 -12.81
CA GLN A 3 -0.10 7.30 -12.67
C GLN A 3 0.19 7.62 -11.20
N PRO A 4 1.43 7.40 -10.71
CA PRO A 4 1.80 7.83 -9.37
C PRO A 4 1.60 9.34 -9.23
N PRO A 5 1.29 9.84 -8.02
CA PRO A 5 1.17 11.28 -7.80
C PRO A 5 2.47 12.00 -8.13
N ASN A 6 2.37 13.21 -8.65
CA ASN A 6 3.53 14.06 -8.95
C ASN A 6 4.25 14.52 -7.68
N GLU A 7 3.52 14.63 -6.57
CA GLU A 7 4.04 15.01 -5.27
C GLU A 7 4.28 13.77 -4.41
N VAL A 8 5.36 13.81 -3.62
CA VAL A 8 5.66 12.74 -2.67
C VAL A 8 4.53 12.66 -1.64
N PRO A 9 3.92 11.48 -1.43
CA PRO A 9 2.84 11.33 -0.47
C PRO A 9 3.33 11.59 0.96
N THR A 10 2.43 12.09 1.81
CA THR A 10 2.69 12.22 3.24
C THR A 10 2.78 10.84 3.89
N LEU A 11 3.42 10.77 5.06
CA LEU A 11 3.47 9.54 5.84
C LEU A 11 2.05 9.01 6.15
N GLU A 12 1.10 9.90 6.45
CA GLU A 12 -0.29 9.50 6.69
C GLU A 12 -0.92 8.85 5.44
N GLN A 13 -0.72 9.44 4.26
CA GLN A 13 -1.22 8.87 3.01
C GLN A 13 -0.60 7.49 2.74
N CYS A 14 0.71 7.35 2.93
CA CYS A 14 1.38 6.05 2.84
C CYS A 14 0.80 5.02 3.81
N ILE A 15 0.61 5.38 5.08
CA ILE A 15 0.01 4.51 6.10
C ILE A 15 -1.39 4.07 5.68
N ARG A 16 -2.23 5.00 5.19
CA ARG A 16 -3.59 4.68 4.74
C ARG A 16 -3.57 3.78 3.51
N TRP A 17 -2.70 4.01 2.52
CA TRP A 17 -2.58 3.13 1.34
C TRP A 17 -2.15 1.72 1.70
N ILE A 18 -1.13 1.59 2.55
CA ILE A 18 -0.68 0.29 3.06
C ILE A 18 -1.83 -0.39 3.79
N ALA A 19 -2.50 0.31 4.69
CA ALA A 19 -3.64 -0.25 5.41
C ALA A 19 -4.79 -0.66 4.49
N SER A 20 -5.05 0.04 3.39
CA SER A 20 -6.06 -0.36 2.41
C SER A 20 -5.77 -1.72 1.80
N LEU A 21 -4.49 -2.05 1.54
CA LEU A 21 -4.08 -3.41 1.12
C LEU A 21 -4.39 -4.47 2.17
N GLY A 22 -4.41 -4.09 3.46
CA GLY A 22 -4.78 -4.94 4.58
C GLY A 22 -6.28 -5.00 4.88
N GLY A 23 -7.12 -4.28 4.13
CA GLY A 23 -8.58 -4.23 4.29
C GLY A 23 -9.12 -3.00 5.02
N PHE A 24 -8.33 -1.94 5.20
CA PHE A 24 -8.83 -0.66 5.74
C PHE A 24 -9.71 0.04 4.70
N LEU A 25 -10.96 0.35 5.06
CA LEU A 25 -11.89 1.00 4.15
C LEU A 25 -11.74 2.54 4.12
N GLY A 26 -11.28 3.15 5.21
CA GLY A 26 -11.08 4.60 5.29
C GLY A 26 -12.37 5.42 5.15
N ARG A 27 -13.49 4.92 5.67
CA ARG A 27 -14.78 5.64 5.63
C ARG A 27 -14.76 6.81 6.60
N LYS A 28 -15.67 7.76 6.39
CA LYS A 28 -15.88 8.88 7.31
C LYS A 28 -16.17 8.34 8.72
N GLY A 29 -15.28 8.65 9.67
CA GLY A 29 -15.39 8.23 11.07
C GLY A 29 -14.67 6.93 11.44
N ASP A 30 -14.03 6.22 10.50
CA ASP A 30 -13.24 5.02 10.82
C ASP A 30 -11.96 5.35 11.64
N GLY A 31 -11.53 6.61 11.64
CA GLY A 31 -10.32 7.06 12.32
C GLY A 31 -9.04 6.59 11.61
N ASP A 32 -8.05 6.16 12.39
CA ASP A 32 -6.77 5.70 11.89
C ASP A 32 -6.69 4.17 11.82
N PRO A 33 -5.91 3.61 10.88
CA PRO A 33 -5.75 2.16 10.76
C PRO A 33 -5.17 1.52 12.02
N GLY A 34 -5.75 0.38 12.43
CA GLY A 34 -5.21 -0.45 13.49
C GLY A 34 -4.00 -1.30 13.05
N VAL A 35 -3.21 -1.74 14.04
CA VAL A 35 -1.96 -2.52 13.82
C VAL A 35 -2.14 -3.79 12.99
N LYS A 36 -3.26 -4.51 13.16
CA LYS A 36 -3.55 -5.73 12.40
C LYS A 36 -3.70 -5.46 10.91
N THR A 37 -4.42 -4.38 10.58
CA THR A 37 -4.67 -3.99 9.20
C THR A 37 -3.39 -3.47 8.55
N LEU A 38 -2.57 -2.73 9.30
CA LEU A 38 -1.26 -2.29 8.82
C LEU A 38 -0.31 -3.47 8.57
N TRP A 39 -0.24 -4.43 9.49
CA TRP A 39 0.61 -5.63 9.33
C TRP A 39 0.23 -6.43 8.08
N ARG A 40 -1.07 -6.69 7.87
CA ARG A 40 -1.56 -7.37 6.65
C ARG A 40 -1.19 -6.59 5.39
N GLY A 41 -1.38 -5.27 5.44
CA GLY A 41 -1.03 -4.36 4.37
C GLY A 41 0.44 -4.38 3.99
N LEU A 42 1.34 -4.35 4.98
CA LEU A 42 2.78 -4.40 4.77
C LEU A 42 3.22 -5.71 4.13
N GLN A 43 2.68 -6.85 4.60
CA GLN A 43 2.97 -8.14 3.96
C GLN A 43 2.52 -8.18 2.51
N ARG A 44 1.29 -7.73 2.21
CA ARG A 44 0.80 -7.67 0.83
C ARG A 44 1.63 -6.72 -0.04
N LEU A 45 2.03 -5.57 0.49
CA LEU A 45 2.89 -4.63 -0.23
C LEU A 45 4.25 -5.27 -0.56
N HIS A 46 4.84 -5.98 0.40
CA HIS A 46 6.11 -6.68 0.21
C HIS A 46 6.01 -7.71 -0.92
N ASP A 47 5.01 -8.60 -0.88
CA ASP A 47 4.82 -9.63 -1.91
C ASP A 47 4.61 -9.02 -3.32
N ILE A 48 3.84 -7.93 -3.41
CA ILE A 48 3.61 -7.20 -4.66
C ILE A 48 4.92 -6.57 -5.18
N ALA A 49 5.70 -5.95 -4.29
CA ALA A 49 6.96 -5.33 -4.65
C ALA A 49 7.98 -6.37 -5.15
N GLU A 50 8.11 -7.51 -4.45
CA GLU A 50 8.98 -8.61 -4.88
C GLU A 50 8.56 -9.15 -6.25
N THR A 51 7.26 -9.39 -6.46
CA THR A 51 6.73 -9.85 -7.74
C THR A 51 7.04 -8.86 -8.87
N TRP A 52 6.88 -7.57 -8.61
CA TRP A 52 7.22 -6.53 -9.60
C TRP A 52 8.71 -6.53 -9.96
N GLN A 53 9.60 -6.68 -8.97
CA GLN A 53 11.04 -6.77 -9.21
C GLN A 53 11.39 -7.99 -10.07
N LEU A 54 10.79 -9.16 -9.77
CA LEU A 54 10.99 -10.37 -10.56
C LEU A 54 10.53 -10.19 -12.00
N LEU A 55 9.33 -9.65 -12.23
CA LEU A 55 8.82 -9.39 -13.59
C LEU A 55 9.70 -8.41 -14.35
N LYS A 56 10.22 -7.38 -13.67
CA LYS A 56 11.15 -6.42 -14.27
C LYS A 56 12.47 -7.07 -14.68
N GLN A 57 12.96 -8.04 -13.92
CA GLN A 57 14.18 -8.81 -14.26
C GLN A 57 13.96 -9.81 -15.39
N LEU A 58 12.74 -10.35 -15.55
CA LEU A 58 12.41 -11.33 -16.59
C LEU A 58 12.13 -10.70 -17.95
N ASN A 59 11.76 -9.42 -17.99
CA ASN A 59 11.48 -8.67 -19.23
C ASN A 59 12.77 -8.16 -19.92
N CYS A 60 13.77 -9.04 -20.07
CA CYS A 60 14.92 -8.81 -20.94
C CYS A 60 14.48 -8.53 -22.39
#